data_AF-A0A6B3GNZ2-F1
#
_entry.id   AF-A0A6B3GNZ2-F1
#
_cell.length_a   1.000
_cell.length_b   1.000
_cell.length_c   1.000
_cell.angle_alpha   90.00
_cell.angle_beta   90.00
_cell.angle_gamma   90.00
#
_symmetry.space_group_name_H-M   'P 1'
#
loop_
_entity.id
_entity.type
_entity.pdbx_description
1 polymer ?
#
loop_
_entity_poly.entity_id
_entity_poly.type
_entity_poly.pdbx_seq_one_letter_code
_entity_poly.pdbx_strand_id
1 'polypeptide(L)'
;VVRLGTTDRAEVPSVPVTVGLREAGSLGLAGPRARLAGLARATVAQLAALHSPFDLEIVLISSDRSRTLEERRREWSWLGWLPHLRPTHGQDCRLLLAYDREQAEVRAAEL
;
A
#
# COMPACT_ATOMS: atom_id res chain seq x y z
N VAL A 1 -9.49 -9.83 1.68
CA VAL A 1 -9.22 -9.50 3.11
C VAL A 1 -7.72 -9.35 3.32
N VAL A 2 -7.28 -8.54 4.29
CA VAL A 2 -5.86 -8.37 4.68
C VAL A 2 -5.68 -8.72 6.16
N ARG A 3 -4.59 -9.39 6.54
CA ARG A 3 -4.23 -9.64 7.94
C ARG A 3 -3.35 -8.51 8.47
N LEU A 4 -3.75 -7.93 9.60
CA LEU A 4 -3.07 -6.78 10.22
C LEU A 4 -2.34 -7.12 11.52
N GLY A 5 -2.64 -8.27 12.12
CA GLY A 5 -2.02 -8.69 13.37
C GLY A 5 -2.65 -9.97 13.90
N THR A 6 -2.53 -10.15 15.21
CA THR A 6 -3.16 -11.24 15.95
C THR A 6 -3.81 -10.71 17.22
N THR A 7 -4.81 -11.43 17.71
CA THR A 7 -5.48 -11.18 18.98
C THR A 7 -5.79 -12.51 19.65
N ASP A 8 -5.97 -12.52 20.96
CA ASP A 8 -6.40 -13.73 21.67
C ASP A 8 -7.92 -13.81 21.70
N ARG A 9 -8.45 -15.02 21.52
CA ARG A 9 -9.87 -15.33 21.76
C ARG A 9 -9.96 -16.37 22.87
N ALA A 10 -11.13 -16.44 23.52
CA ALA A 10 -11.36 -17.23 24.73
C ALA A 10 -10.81 -18.67 24.66
N GLU A 11 -10.87 -19.30 23.49
CA GLU A 11 -10.45 -20.69 23.29
C GLU A 11 -9.18 -20.84 22.44
N VAL A 12 -8.74 -19.78 21.75
CA VAL A 12 -7.61 -19.86 20.80
C VAL A 12 -6.76 -18.59 20.88
N PRO A 13 -5.48 -18.70 21.30
CA PRO A 13 -4.58 -17.56 21.31
C PRO A 13 -4.12 -17.19 19.89
N SER A 14 -3.72 -15.94 19.71
CA SER A 14 -3.05 -15.43 18.51
C SER A 14 -3.79 -15.65 17.18
N VAL A 15 -5.12 -15.58 17.18
CA VAL A 15 -5.92 -15.63 15.96
C VAL A 15 -5.68 -14.39 15.08
N PRO A 16 -5.67 -14.52 13.75
CA PRO A 16 -5.43 -13.40 12.86
C PRO A 16 -6.54 -12.35 12.96
N VAL A 17 -6.13 -11.08 13.05
CA VAL A 17 -7.03 -9.94 12.85
C VAL A 17 -7.02 -9.62 11.37
N THR A 18 -8.20 -9.71 10.74
CA THR A 18 -8.37 -9.46 9.30
C THR A 18 -9.33 -8.31 9.05
N VAL A 19 -9.11 -7.61 7.93
CA VAL A 19 -9.99 -6.55 7.44
C VAL A 19 -10.42 -6.87 6.02
N GLY A 20 -11.72 -6.85 5.77
CA GLY A 20 -12.29 -6.83 4.43
C GLY A 20 -12.28 -5.41 3.89
N LEU A 21 -11.38 -5.10 2.95
CA LEU A 21 -11.23 -3.73 2.43
C LEU A 21 -12.43 -3.28 1.59
N ARG A 22 -13.08 -4.21 0.90
CA ARG A 22 -14.27 -3.90 0.08
C ARG A 22 -15.45 -3.49 0.97
N GLU A 23 -15.58 -4.12 2.12
CA GLU A 23 -16.62 -3.83 3.11
C GLU A 23 -16.27 -2.59 3.97
N ALA A 24 -14.99 -2.43 4.34
CA ALA A 24 -14.53 -1.30 5.15
C ALA A 24 -14.45 0.02 4.36
N GLY A 25 -14.29 -0.04 3.04
CA GLY A 25 -14.15 1.11 2.13
C GLY A 25 -12.78 1.82 2.22
N SER A 26 -12.19 1.93 3.41
CA SER A 26 -10.85 2.48 3.61
C SER A 26 -10.14 1.86 4.82
N LEU A 27 -8.81 1.92 4.82
CA LEU A 27 -7.98 1.45 5.93
C LEU A 27 -6.94 2.51 6.29
N GLY A 28 -7.07 3.09 7.48
CA GLY A 28 -6.05 3.94 8.10
C GLY A 28 -5.16 3.13 9.03
N LEU A 29 -3.84 3.31 8.91
CA LEU A 29 -2.87 2.72 9.83
C LEU A 29 -2.15 3.84 10.60
N ALA A 30 -2.13 3.76 11.92
CA ALA A 30 -1.55 4.78 12.79
C ALA A 30 -0.62 4.17 13.84
N GLY A 31 0.40 4.93 14.24
CA GLY A 31 1.36 4.55 15.27
C GLY A 31 2.80 4.93 14.94
N PRO A 32 3.78 4.48 15.76
CA PRO A 32 5.18 4.81 15.56
C PRO A 32 5.70 4.36 14.20
N ARG A 33 6.35 5.28 13.49
CA ARG A 33 6.75 5.12 12.08
C ARG A 33 7.56 3.87 11.82
N ALA A 34 8.50 3.54 12.72
CA ALA A 34 9.37 2.37 12.61
C ALA A 34 8.60 1.05 12.47
N ARG A 35 7.48 0.90 13.21
CA ARG A 35 6.62 -0.29 13.12
C ARG A 35 5.61 -0.17 11.98
N LEU A 36 5.04 1.02 11.81
CA LEU A 36 4.03 1.30 10.80
C LEU A 36 4.52 1.05 9.37
N ALA A 37 5.80 1.35 9.09
CA ALA A 37 6.44 1.09 7.80
C ALA A 37 6.33 -0.38 7.38
N GLY A 38 6.65 -1.29 8.31
CA GLY A 38 6.62 -2.72 8.08
C GLY A 38 5.20 -3.22 7.85
N LEU A 39 4.24 -2.77 8.68
CA LEU A 39 2.83 -3.15 8.55
C LEU A 39 2.22 -2.66 7.22
N ALA A 40 2.52 -1.43 6.81
CA ALA A 40 2.06 -0.90 5.52
C ALA A 40 2.60 -1.73 4.35
N ARG A 41 3.92 -2.02 4.34
CA ARG A 41 4.51 -2.88 3.29
C ARG A 41 3.94 -4.30 3.31
N ALA A 42 3.74 -4.89 4.47
CA ALA A 42 3.15 -6.23 4.60
C ALA A 42 1.68 -6.24 4.11
N THR A 43 0.93 -5.16 4.33
CA THR A 43 -0.43 -4.99 3.82
C THR A 43 -0.41 -4.95 2.29
N VAL A 44 0.45 -4.11 1.69
CA VAL A 44 0.57 -3.99 0.23
C VAL A 44 1.04 -5.32 -0.39
N ALA A 45 2.01 -6.00 0.23
CA ALA A 45 2.51 -7.28 -0.25
C ALA A 45 1.42 -8.37 -0.21
N GLN A 46 0.63 -8.44 0.87
CA GLN A 46 -0.50 -9.36 0.94
C GLN A 46 -1.52 -9.09 -0.16
N LEU A 47 -1.86 -7.82 -0.41
CA LEU A 47 -2.81 -7.46 -1.46
C LEU A 47 -2.31 -7.88 -2.84
N ALA A 48 -1.06 -7.56 -3.17
CA ALA A 48 -0.45 -7.93 -4.44
C ALA A 48 -0.28 -9.45 -4.62
N ALA A 49 -0.04 -10.18 -3.54
CA ALA A 49 0.11 -11.64 -3.58
C ALA A 49 -1.23 -12.40 -3.68
N LEU A 50 -2.31 -11.82 -3.17
CA LEU A 50 -3.62 -12.46 -3.09
C LEU A 50 -4.59 -12.04 -4.20
N HIS A 51 -4.25 -11.05 -5.01
CA HIS A 51 -5.10 -10.56 -6.08
C HIS A 51 -4.32 -10.45 -7.39
N SER A 52 -4.97 -10.82 -8.49
CA SER A 52 -4.45 -10.63 -9.83
C SER A 52 -4.22 -9.14 -10.12
N PRO A 53 -3.18 -8.76 -10.88
CA PRO A 53 -3.04 -7.38 -11.37
C PRO A 53 -4.19 -6.93 -12.29
N PHE A 54 -5.04 -7.87 -12.77
CA PHE A 54 -6.27 -7.53 -13.48
C PHE A 54 -7.44 -7.17 -12.55
N ASP A 55 -7.39 -7.58 -11.27
CA ASP A 55 -8.44 -7.33 -10.29
C ASP A 55 -8.09 -6.20 -9.30
N LEU A 56 -6.80 -5.85 -9.23
CA LEU A 56 -6.27 -4.85 -8.30
C LEU A 56 -5.17 -4.01 -8.97
N GLU A 57 -5.39 -2.70 -9.04
CA GLU A 57 -4.36 -1.72 -9.36
C GLU A 57 -3.84 -1.08 -8.05
N ILE A 58 -2.53 -0.84 -7.98
CA ILE A 58 -1.88 -0.19 -6.83
C ILE A 58 -1.30 1.14 -7.28
N VAL A 59 -1.72 2.22 -6.63
CA VAL A 59 -1.15 3.55 -6.81
C VAL A 59 -0.42 3.94 -5.52
N LEU A 60 0.86 4.25 -5.61
CA LEU A 60 1.63 4.77 -4.47
C LEU A 60 1.69 6.28 -4.52
N ILE A 61 1.26 6.93 -3.45
CA ILE A 61 1.55 8.34 -3.20
C ILE A 61 2.39 8.46 -1.92
N SER A 62 3.65 8.83 -2.06
CA SER A 62 4.62 9.03 -0.98
C SER A 62 5.31 10.38 -1.15
N SER A 63 4.58 11.46 -0.94
CA SER A 63 5.02 12.85 -1.14
C SER A 63 5.28 13.62 0.18
N ASP A 64 5.42 12.89 1.28
CA ASP A 64 5.72 13.44 2.61
C ASP A 64 7.04 14.25 2.63
N ARG A 65 6.92 15.56 2.83
CA ARG A 65 8.03 16.52 2.79
C ARG A 65 8.97 16.45 3.99
N SER A 66 8.55 15.80 5.08
CA SER A 66 9.42 15.59 6.24
C SER A 66 10.51 14.56 5.98
N ARG A 67 10.38 13.80 4.88
CA ARG A 67 11.31 12.74 4.48
C ARG A 67 12.03 13.08 3.20
N THR A 68 13.29 12.68 3.13
CA THR A 68 14.10 12.81 1.92
C THR A 68 13.52 11.95 0.80
N LEU A 69 13.84 12.27 -0.46
CA LEU A 69 13.46 11.44 -1.60
C LEU A 69 14.05 10.02 -1.49
N GLU A 70 15.28 9.91 -1.00
CA GLU A 70 15.97 8.64 -0.83
C GLU A 70 15.26 7.73 0.18
N GLU A 71 14.86 8.27 1.34
CA GLU A 71 14.12 7.49 2.35
C GLU A 71 12.79 6.97 1.81
N ARG A 72 12.07 7.81 1.06
CA ARG A 72 10.79 7.45 0.44
C ARG A 72 10.97 6.39 -0.63
N ARG A 73 12.00 6.49 -1.47
CA ARG A 73 12.34 5.47 -2.46
C ARG A 73 12.81 4.17 -1.82
N ARG A 74 13.69 4.23 -0.81
CA ARG A 74 14.19 3.04 -0.11
C ARG A 74 13.07 2.21 0.51
N GLU A 75 12.02 2.88 0.98
CA GLU A 75 10.86 2.21 1.55
C GLU A 75 10.02 1.47 0.51
N TRP A 76 9.87 2.03 -0.70
CA TRP A 76 8.87 1.57 -1.68
C TRP A 76 9.45 1.09 -3.02
N SER A 77 10.78 1.10 -3.19
CA SER A 77 11.46 0.72 -4.44
C SER A 77 11.08 -0.68 -4.92
N TRP A 78 10.80 -1.60 -3.99
CA TRP A 78 10.37 -2.96 -4.30
C TRP A 78 9.05 -3.02 -5.09
N LEU A 79 8.18 -2.00 -4.97
CA LEU A 79 6.94 -1.92 -5.75
C LEU A 79 7.20 -1.80 -7.25
N GLY A 80 8.38 -1.32 -7.67
CA GLY A 80 8.73 -1.23 -9.09
C GLY A 80 8.80 -2.59 -9.81
N TRP A 81 8.82 -3.69 -9.08
CA TRP A 81 8.80 -5.05 -9.62
C TRP A 81 7.39 -5.63 -9.77
N LEU A 82 6.38 -5.04 -9.14
CA LEU A 82 5.03 -5.59 -9.15
C LEU A 82 4.28 -5.20 -10.43
N PRO A 83 3.53 -6.13 -11.05
CA PRO A 83 2.70 -5.82 -12.21
C PRO A 83 1.52 -4.90 -11.86
N HIS A 84 1.06 -4.89 -10.61
CA HIS A 84 -0.09 -4.09 -10.13
C HIS A 84 0.11 -2.57 -10.23
N LEU A 85 1.35 -2.11 -10.41
CA LEU A 85 1.67 -0.69 -10.57
C LEU A 85 1.81 -0.28 -12.05
N ARG A 86 1.55 -1.18 -12.99
CA ARG A 86 1.55 -0.84 -14.42
C ARG A 86 0.25 -0.12 -14.75
N PRO A 87 0.29 1.03 -15.43
CA PRO A 87 -0.93 1.73 -15.81
C PRO A 87 -1.74 0.87 -16.77
N THR A 88 -3.00 0.64 -16.45
CA THR A 88 -3.93 -0.12 -17.29
C THR A 88 -5.06 0.75 -17.86
N HIS A 89 -5.16 2.00 -17.40
CA HIS A 89 -6.27 2.92 -17.72
C HIS A 89 -5.81 4.12 -18.57
N GLY A 90 -4.69 4.01 -19.27
CA GLY A 90 -4.17 5.05 -20.18
C GLY A 90 -3.40 6.17 -19.48
N GLN A 91 -2.97 5.98 -18.22
CA GLN A 91 -2.18 6.98 -17.51
C GLN A 91 -0.79 7.14 -18.15
N ASP A 92 -0.35 8.39 -18.38
CA ASP A 92 0.92 8.70 -19.04
C ASP A 92 2.12 8.57 -18.08
N CYS A 93 2.48 7.33 -17.75
CA CYS A 93 3.59 7.00 -16.88
C CYS A 93 4.08 5.56 -17.12
N ARG A 94 5.24 5.18 -16.55
CA ARG A 94 5.71 3.77 -16.60
C ARG A 94 5.26 2.93 -15.41
N LEU A 95 5.01 3.60 -14.29
CA LEU A 95 4.61 3.03 -13.01
C LEU A 95 3.75 4.05 -12.26
N LEU A 96 2.71 3.57 -11.58
CA LEU A 96 1.79 4.35 -10.75
C LEU A 96 2.43 4.73 -9.39
N LEU A 97 3.53 5.48 -9.45
CA LEU A 97 4.33 5.92 -8.32
C LEU A 97 4.40 7.45 -8.27
N ALA A 98 4.22 8.03 -7.09
CA ALA A 98 4.46 9.43 -6.83
C ALA A 98 5.37 9.63 -5.62
N TYR A 99 6.54 10.22 -5.84
CA TYR A 99 7.49 10.60 -4.79
C TYR A 99 7.67 12.11 -4.66
N ASP A 100 7.10 12.91 -5.54
CA ASP A 100 7.05 14.36 -5.41
C ASP A 100 5.60 14.85 -5.47
N ARG A 101 5.43 16.17 -5.31
CA ARG A 101 4.11 16.79 -5.22
C ARG A 101 3.36 16.77 -6.55
N GLU A 102 4.07 17.05 -7.64
CA GLU A 102 3.47 17.10 -8.97
C GLU A 102 2.95 15.72 -9.36
N GLN A 103 3.78 14.68 -9.19
CA GLN A 103 3.36 13.30 -9.39
C GLN A 103 2.16 12.93 -8.50
N ALA A 104 2.15 13.38 -7.24
CA ALA A 104 1.07 13.06 -6.31
C ALA A 104 -0.26 13.71 -6.73
N GLU A 105 -0.22 14.95 -7.20
CA GLU A 105 -1.41 15.67 -7.70
C GLU A 105 -1.96 14.97 -8.96
N VAL A 106 -1.09 14.57 -9.89
CA VAL A 106 -1.48 13.80 -11.08
C VAL A 106 -2.10 12.46 -10.69
N ARG A 107 -1.44 11.67 -9.83
CA ARG A 107 -1.94 10.35 -9.40
C ARG A 107 -3.25 10.45 -8.63
N ALA A 108 -3.44 11.49 -7.82
CA ALA A 108 -4.67 11.70 -7.07
C ALA A 108 -5.86 12.06 -7.97
N ALA A 109 -5.62 12.75 -9.09
CA ALA A 109 -6.67 13.12 -10.05
C ALA A 109 -7.17 11.95 -10.91
N GLU A 110 -6.46 10.82 -10.90
CA GLU A 110 -6.79 9.62 -11.69
C GLU A 110 -7.56 8.54 -10.90
N LEU A 111 -7.77 8.75 -9.60
CA LEU A 111 -8.51 7.84 -8.69
C LEU A 111 -10.00 8.17 -8.66
#